data_AF-A0AAD3HGD9-F1
#
_entry.id   AF-A0AAD3HGD9-F1
#
_cell.length_a   1.000
_cell.length_b   1.000
_cell.length_c   1.000
_cell.angle_alpha   90.00
_cell.angle_beta   90.00
_cell.angle_gamma   90.00
#
_symmetry.space_group_name_H-M   'P 1'
#
loop_
_entity.id
_entity.type
_entity.pdbx_description
1 polymer ?
#
loop_
_entity_poly.entity_id
_entity_poly.type
_entity_poly.pdbx_seq_one_letter_code
_entity_poly.pdbx_strand_id
1 'polypeptide(L)'
;RAVQLKKGAKPRRPVACNYLHFCLPLSHTIVRYELHVLIFRPFGAGPYSYPSRSRLNRPAAGNKGLPSWGAFTANHTRKASDMTSLPRLVAFDLDGTLWWPEMYMLDGGAPFRRDKASGAVYDSANQRIELMGDSGAVLAELAGDPKWADTEVAYVSRTEYPEWAVPCLKTFLVAPAEGKSKGDSRGGGGSRSGGRSMYDISSHQEIYPGSKLTHFRAIHQRSGIPYEDMIFFDNERWNITECAKLGITCVYTPRGLTRQEWEKGLADFARARSSSP
;
A
#
# COMPACT_ATOMS: atom_id res chain seq x y z
N ARG A 1 -21.73 62.76 21.45
CA ARG A 1 -22.13 61.69 22.40
C ARG A 1 -21.95 60.36 21.67
N ALA A 2 -20.79 59.74 21.85
CA ALA A 2 -20.46 58.44 21.26
C ALA A 2 -21.24 57.34 21.97
N VAL A 3 -21.78 56.38 21.23
CA VAL A 3 -22.30 55.13 21.79
C VAL A 3 -21.42 54.00 21.27
N GLN A 4 -20.64 53.44 22.19
CA GLN A 4 -19.89 52.20 22.05
C GLN A 4 -20.85 51.02 21.88
N LEU A 5 -20.63 50.18 20.88
CA LEU A 5 -21.13 48.81 20.87
C LEU A 5 -19.99 47.88 21.34
N LYS A 6 -20.13 47.38 22.57
CA LYS A 6 -19.28 46.34 23.15
C LYS A 6 -19.79 44.94 22.74
N LYS A 7 -18.80 44.07 22.59
CA LYS A 7 -18.80 42.62 22.29
C LYS A 7 -19.78 41.79 23.12
N GLY A 8 -20.21 40.66 22.53
CA GLY A 8 -20.31 39.38 23.24
C GLY A 8 -21.56 38.55 22.97
N ALA A 9 -21.40 37.42 22.26
CA ALA A 9 -21.84 36.07 22.67
C ALA A 9 -21.91 35.13 21.44
N LYS A 10 -21.09 34.07 21.45
CA LYS A 10 -21.17 32.94 20.51
C LYS A 10 -22.43 32.10 20.83
N PRO A 11 -23.22 31.64 19.85
CA PRO A 11 -24.19 30.59 20.11
C PRO A 11 -23.48 29.24 20.25
N ARG A 12 -23.74 28.57 21.38
CA ARG A 12 -23.30 27.21 21.70
C ARG A 12 -24.01 26.20 20.79
N ARG A 13 -23.25 25.23 20.28
CA ARG A 13 -23.78 24.04 19.56
C ARG A 13 -24.57 23.15 20.54
N PRO A 14 -25.69 22.55 20.13
CA PRO A 14 -26.27 21.43 20.86
C PRO A 14 -25.53 20.13 20.48
N VAL A 15 -24.96 19.48 21.48
CA VAL A 15 -24.49 18.08 21.44
C VAL A 15 -25.51 17.24 22.21
N ALA A 16 -26.10 16.26 21.53
CA ALA A 16 -26.53 14.97 22.10
C ALA A 16 -27.10 14.10 20.98
N CYS A 17 -26.26 13.24 20.40
CA CYS A 17 -26.73 12.05 19.68
C CYS A 17 -26.69 10.91 20.70
N ASN A 18 -27.86 10.45 21.13
CA ASN A 18 -28.03 9.35 22.06
C ASN A 18 -27.58 8.04 21.40
N TYR A 19 -26.44 7.49 21.79
CA TYR A 19 -26.19 6.06 21.65
C TYR A 19 -26.65 5.36 22.93
N LEU A 20 -27.75 4.60 22.82
CA LEU A 20 -28.19 3.69 23.87
C LEU A 20 -27.11 2.62 24.10
N HIS A 21 -26.54 2.61 25.29
CA HIS A 21 -25.88 1.44 25.86
C HIS A 21 -26.95 0.41 26.20
N PHE A 22 -26.95 -0.73 25.51
CA PHE A 22 -27.56 -1.96 26.02
C PHE A 22 -26.45 -2.84 26.61
N CYS A 23 -26.37 -2.84 27.95
CA CYS A 23 -25.78 -3.94 28.70
C CYS A 23 -26.71 -5.15 28.58
N LEU A 24 -26.17 -6.29 28.14
CA LEU A 24 -26.79 -7.60 28.36
C LEU A 24 -25.78 -8.53 29.07
N PRO A 25 -26.27 -9.41 29.97
CA PRO A 25 -25.42 -10.10 30.95
C PRO A 25 -24.69 -11.31 30.37
N LEU A 26 -23.50 -11.55 30.92
CA LEU A 26 -22.71 -12.77 30.81
C LEU A 26 -23.56 -14.01 31.15
N SER A 27 -23.67 -14.94 30.20
CA SER A 27 -24.01 -16.33 30.48
C SER A 27 -22.88 -17.21 29.97
N HIS A 28 -22.25 -17.92 30.91
CA HIS A 28 -21.24 -18.93 30.64
C HIS A 28 -21.85 -20.04 29.77
N THR A 29 -21.28 -20.28 28.59
CA THR A 29 -21.44 -21.56 27.90
C THR A 29 -20.06 -22.03 27.47
N ILE A 30 -19.59 -23.06 28.17
CA ILE A 30 -18.35 -23.78 27.88
C ILE A 30 -18.56 -24.53 26.57
N VAL A 31 -17.97 -24.05 25.49
CA VAL A 31 -17.83 -24.84 24.26
C VAL A 31 -16.50 -25.58 24.35
N ARG A 32 -16.57 -26.89 24.62
CA ARG A 32 -15.44 -27.82 24.50
C ARG A 32 -15.08 -27.94 23.03
N TYR A 33 -13.86 -27.56 22.66
CA TYR A 33 -13.26 -27.97 21.39
C TYR A 33 -12.63 -29.35 21.60
N GLU A 34 -13.16 -30.37 20.94
CA GLU A 34 -12.49 -31.66 20.81
C GLU A 34 -11.32 -31.55 19.82
N LEU A 35 -10.13 -31.88 20.30
CA LEU A 35 -8.92 -32.06 19.51
C LEU A 35 -9.02 -33.41 18.79
N HIS A 36 -9.28 -33.42 17.49
CA HIS A 36 -9.05 -34.62 16.69
C HIS A 36 -7.56 -34.72 16.33
N VAL A 37 -6.86 -35.54 17.10
CA VAL A 37 -5.50 -36.03 16.80
C VAL A 37 -5.61 -37.07 15.69
N LEU A 38 -5.25 -36.69 14.46
CA LEU A 38 -5.01 -37.66 13.39
C LEU A 38 -3.62 -38.28 13.55
N ILE A 39 -3.62 -39.51 14.05
CA ILE A 39 -2.47 -40.41 14.11
C ILE A 39 -2.18 -40.89 12.69
N PHE A 40 -1.05 -40.45 12.11
CA PHE A 40 -0.49 -41.06 10.90
C PHE A 40 0.72 -41.91 11.29
N ARG A 41 0.66 -43.21 10.98
CA ARG A 41 1.78 -44.15 11.07
C ARG A 41 1.64 -45.22 9.96
N PRO A 42 2.73 -45.92 9.60
CA PRO A 42 3.34 -45.77 8.27
C PRO A 42 3.35 -47.05 7.44
N PHE A 43 3.52 -46.92 6.13
CA PHE A 43 3.92 -47.98 5.20
C PHE A 43 4.78 -47.28 4.13
N GLY A 44 5.89 -47.78 3.62
CA GLY A 44 6.62 -49.03 3.73
C GLY A 44 7.74 -48.94 2.69
N ALA A 45 8.94 -49.42 3.03
CA ALA A 45 10.15 -49.31 2.23
C ALA A 45 10.13 -50.20 0.97
N GLY A 46 10.93 -49.83 -0.05
CA GLY A 46 11.29 -50.74 -1.14
C GLY A 46 12.02 -50.07 -2.31
N PRO A 47 13.28 -50.44 -2.63
CA PRO A 47 14.15 -49.69 -3.53
C PRO A 47 14.05 -50.19 -4.98
N TYR A 48 14.30 -49.31 -5.96
CA TYR A 48 14.66 -49.76 -7.31
C TYR A 48 15.96 -49.12 -7.79
N SER A 49 16.87 -50.04 -8.12
CA SER A 49 18.24 -49.86 -8.52
C SER A 49 18.40 -49.41 -9.97
N TYR A 50 19.49 -48.69 -10.23
CA TYR A 50 20.07 -48.39 -11.54
C TYR A 50 20.37 -49.65 -12.37
N PRO A 51 20.42 -49.50 -13.71
CA PRO A 51 21.48 -50.14 -14.49
C PRO A 51 22.51 -49.13 -15.02
N SER A 52 23.72 -49.66 -15.09
CA SER A 52 25.00 -49.10 -15.44
C SER A 52 25.23 -48.86 -16.93
N ARG A 53 26.19 -47.97 -17.18
CA ARG A 53 26.94 -47.68 -18.42
C ARG A 53 27.19 -48.89 -19.34
N SER A 54 27.19 -48.61 -20.65
CA SER A 54 28.20 -49.14 -21.57
C SER A 54 28.74 -48.04 -22.50
N ARG A 55 30.07 -47.90 -22.43
CA ARG A 55 31.02 -47.43 -23.47
C ARG A 55 30.81 -48.31 -24.72
N LEU A 56 30.95 -47.92 -25.99
CA LEU A 56 31.95 -47.15 -26.74
C LEU A 56 31.39 -47.03 -28.18
N ASN A 57 31.57 -45.89 -28.86
CA ASN A 57 32.46 -45.82 -30.03
C ASN A 57 32.43 -44.44 -30.67
N ARG A 58 33.63 -43.93 -30.91
CA ARG A 58 33.96 -42.76 -31.72
C ARG A 58 34.39 -43.28 -33.09
N PRO A 59 34.09 -42.55 -34.18
CA PRO A 59 35.16 -42.31 -35.14
C PRO A 59 35.29 -40.82 -35.48
N ALA A 60 36.45 -40.52 -36.05
CA ALA A 60 37.00 -39.19 -36.26
C ALA A 60 36.62 -38.59 -37.63
N ALA A 61 36.63 -37.24 -37.63
CA ALA A 61 37.07 -36.31 -38.66
C ALA A 61 36.42 -36.33 -40.07
N GLY A 62 35.89 -35.17 -40.44
CA GLY A 62 35.55 -34.82 -41.82
C GLY A 62 35.17 -33.34 -41.93
N ASN A 63 36.17 -32.48 -42.07
CA ASN A 63 36.03 -31.03 -42.28
C ASN A 63 35.59 -30.76 -43.73
N LYS A 64 34.40 -30.19 -43.97
CA LYS A 64 34.04 -29.50 -45.24
C LYS A 64 33.06 -28.35 -44.94
N GLY A 65 33.35 -27.20 -45.55
CA GLY A 65 32.83 -25.88 -45.20
C GLY A 65 31.36 -25.59 -45.48
N LEU A 66 30.94 -24.45 -44.92
CA LEU A 66 29.65 -23.75 -45.04
C LEU A 66 29.23 -23.50 -46.51
N PRO A 67 27.91 -23.30 -46.75
CA PRO A 67 27.41 -21.92 -46.82
C PRO A 67 26.25 -21.60 -45.86
N SER A 68 26.07 -20.30 -45.66
CA SER A 68 25.20 -19.58 -44.74
C SER A 68 23.74 -20.06 -44.65
N TRP A 69 23.29 -20.33 -43.43
CA TRP A 69 21.87 -20.36 -43.08
C TRP A 69 21.43 -18.96 -42.67
N GLY A 70 20.48 -18.40 -43.43
CA GLY A 70 19.65 -17.30 -42.95
C GLY A 70 18.89 -17.80 -41.72
N ALA A 71 19.29 -17.30 -40.55
CA ALA A 71 18.59 -17.57 -39.31
C ALA A 71 17.20 -16.93 -39.42
N PHE A 72 16.17 -17.77 -39.45
CA PHE A 72 14.86 -17.42 -38.92
C PHE A 72 15.06 -16.84 -37.52
N THR A 73 15.01 -15.52 -37.38
CA THR A 73 14.87 -14.92 -36.05
C THR A 73 13.46 -15.20 -35.58
N ALA A 74 13.37 -16.26 -34.80
CA ALA A 74 12.21 -16.64 -34.02
C ALA A 74 11.62 -15.43 -33.30
N ASN A 75 10.28 -15.38 -33.35
CA ASN A 75 9.41 -14.66 -32.45
C ASN A 75 10.07 -14.39 -31.10
N HIS A 76 10.35 -13.12 -30.80
CA HIS A 76 10.41 -12.65 -29.42
C HIS A 76 8.96 -12.54 -28.91
N THR A 77 8.28 -13.67 -28.77
CA THR A 77 7.24 -13.75 -27.75
C THR A 77 7.97 -13.65 -26.43
N ARG A 78 7.93 -12.46 -25.80
CA ARG A 78 8.28 -12.32 -24.38
C ARG A 78 7.56 -13.44 -23.66
N LYS A 79 8.31 -14.31 -23.00
CA LYS A 79 7.73 -15.33 -22.13
C LYS A 79 7.01 -14.53 -21.02
N ALA A 80 5.68 -14.57 -21.01
CA ALA A 80 4.82 -13.84 -20.07
C ALA A 80 4.96 -14.29 -18.59
N SER A 81 6.00 -15.07 -18.28
CA SER A 81 6.23 -15.72 -16.98
C SER A 81 7.25 -14.98 -16.10
N ASP A 82 7.59 -13.74 -16.43
CA ASP A 82 8.35 -12.83 -15.55
C ASP A 82 7.55 -11.54 -15.32
N MET A 83 6.24 -11.69 -15.15
CA MET A 83 5.37 -10.63 -14.66
C MET A 83 5.68 -10.45 -13.19
N THR A 84 6.38 -9.36 -12.87
CA THR A 84 6.90 -8.96 -11.56
C THR A 84 5.98 -9.35 -10.40
N SER A 85 6.55 -9.90 -9.32
CA SER A 85 5.83 -10.21 -8.08
C SER A 85 5.30 -8.99 -7.32
N LEU A 86 5.52 -7.78 -7.85
CA LEU A 86 5.13 -6.51 -7.26
C LEU A 86 3.85 -5.98 -7.92
N PRO A 87 2.98 -5.33 -7.15
CA PRO A 87 1.79 -4.66 -7.69
C PRO A 87 2.17 -3.50 -8.60
N ARG A 88 1.37 -3.29 -9.64
CA ARG A 88 1.50 -2.12 -10.52
C ARG A 88 0.87 -0.88 -9.90
N LEU A 89 -0.03 -1.05 -8.94
CA LEU A 89 -0.61 0.05 -8.17
C LEU A 89 -0.75 -0.32 -6.69
N VAL A 90 -0.30 0.57 -5.83
CA VAL A 90 -0.48 0.50 -4.37
C VAL A 90 -1.40 1.63 -3.93
N ALA A 91 -2.59 1.27 -3.46
CA ALA A 91 -3.59 2.19 -2.98
C ALA A 91 -3.64 2.21 -1.44
N PHE A 92 -3.80 3.40 -0.87
CA PHE A 92 -3.96 3.59 0.56
C PHE A 92 -5.22 4.40 0.84
N ASP A 93 -5.99 3.97 1.85
CA ASP A 93 -6.84 4.90 2.59
C ASP A 93 -6.00 5.94 3.36
N LEU A 94 -6.64 6.98 3.88
CA LEU A 94 -5.97 8.07 4.60
C LEU A 94 -6.20 7.99 6.12
N ASP A 95 -7.42 8.28 6.56
CA ASP A 95 -7.79 8.47 7.96
C ASP A 95 -7.75 7.14 8.73
N GLY A 96 -6.90 7.05 9.77
CA GLY A 96 -6.72 5.80 10.54
C GLY A 96 -5.89 4.72 9.83
N THR A 97 -5.50 4.96 8.57
CA THR A 97 -4.58 4.11 7.80
C THR A 97 -3.18 4.69 7.75
N LEU A 98 -3.03 5.92 7.23
CA LEU A 98 -1.73 6.59 7.09
C LEU A 98 -1.43 7.57 8.22
N TRP A 99 -2.44 8.22 8.79
CA TRP A 99 -2.25 9.22 9.84
C TRP A 99 -3.32 9.20 10.92
N TRP A 100 -2.97 9.84 12.03
CA TRP A 100 -3.85 10.17 13.14
C TRP A 100 -3.52 11.55 13.70
N PRO A 101 -4.50 12.33 14.19
CA PRO A 101 -5.95 12.10 14.18
C PRO A 101 -6.57 12.07 12.78
N GLU A 102 -7.80 11.57 12.66
CA GLU A 102 -8.57 11.64 11.40
C GLU A 102 -9.01 13.08 11.12
N MET A 103 -9.27 13.41 9.85
CA MET A 103 -9.61 14.78 9.45
C MET A 103 -10.79 15.39 10.22
N TYR A 104 -11.83 14.59 10.52
CA TYR A 104 -13.00 15.08 11.27
C TYR A 104 -12.72 15.35 12.76
N MET A 105 -11.60 14.84 13.28
CA MET A 105 -11.17 15.03 14.66
C MET A 105 -10.30 16.28 14.85
N LEU A 106 -10.02 17.02 13.77
CA LEU A 106 -9.22 18.24 13.82
C LEU A 106 -10.07 19.44 14.26
N ASP A 107 -9.49 20.28 15.11
CA ASP A 107 -10.14 21.50 15.59
C ASP A 107 -9.98 22.68 14.62
N GLY A 108 -8.92 22.70 13.80
CA GLY A 108 -8.59 23.82 12.91
C GLY A 108 -8.46 23.47 11.44
N GLY A 109 -8.01 22.25 11.10
CA GLY A 109 -7.77 21.85 9.71
C GLY A 109 -6.75 22.73 8.98
N ALA A 110 -6.93 22.93 7.67
CA ALA A 110 -6.04 23.77 6.87
C ALA A 110 -6.06 25.27 7.29
N PRO A 111 -4.98 26.04 7.09
CA PRO A 111 -3.68 25.64 6.53
C PRO A 111 -2.85 24.83 7.52
N PHE A 112 -2.14 23.83 6.99
CA PHE A 112 -1.21 23.03 7.77
C PHE A 112 0.19 23.63 7.76
N ARG A 113 0.94 23.39 8.83
CA ARG A 113 2.37 23.69 8.90
C ARG A 113 3.15 22.43 9.24
N ARG A 114 4.37 22.33 8.70
CA ARG A 114 5.32 21.29 9.08
C ARG A 114 6.40 21.87 9.99
N ASP A 115 6.65 21.20 11.09
CA ASP A 115 7.85 21.43 11.88
C ASP A 115 9.07 20.85 11.16
N LYS A 116 10.10 21.67 10.94
CA LYS A 116 11.26 21.26 10.14
C LYS A 116 12.15 20.25 10.86
N ALA A 117 12.20 20.29 12.18
CA ALA A 117 13.09 19.45 12.99
C ALA A 117 12.50 18.05 13.19
N SER A 118 11.26 17.96 13.66
CA SER A 118 10.57 16.69 13.91
C SER A 118 9.90 16.11 12.68
N GLY A 119 9.59 16.95 11.68
CA GLY A 119 8.76 16.55 10.54
C GLY A 119 7.27 16.45 10.84
N ALA A 120 6.85 16.73 12.08
CA ALA A 120 5.45 16.70 12.48
C ALA A 120 4.63 17.76 11.74
N VAL A 121 3.37 17.43 11.45
CA VAL A 121 2.41 18.34 10.82
C VAL A 121 1.45 18.86 11.88
N TYR A 122 1.06 20.12 11.77
CA TYR A 122 0.11 20.76 12.67
C TYR A 122 -0.95 21.48 11.87
N ASP A 123 -2.18 21.41 12.35
CA ASP A 123 -3.31 22.16 11.79
C ASP A 123 -3.29 23.65 12.22
N SER A 124 -4.29 24.41 11.79
CA SER A 124 -4.43 25.82 12.11
C SER A 124 -4.75 26.12 13.59
N ALA A 125 -5.24 25.11 14.32
CA ALA A 125 -5.47 25.16 15.77
C ALA A 125 -4.27 24.66 16.59
N ASN A 126 -3.13 24.37 15.92
CA ASN A 126 -1.92 23.83 16.53
C ASN A 126 -2.07 22.41 17.10
N GLN A 127 -3.08 21.66 16.63
CA GLN A 127 -3.21 20.22 16.88
C GLN A 127 -2.23 19.46 15.98
N ARG A 128 -1.53 18.49 16.56
CA ARG A 128 -0.51 17.69 15.87
C ARG A 128 -1.16 16.53 15.10
N ILE A 129 -0.73 16.31 13.87
CA ILE A 129 -1.02 15.13 13.05
C ILE A 129 0.28 14.36 12.82
N GLU A 130 0.22 13.04 12.98
CA GLU A 130 1.36 12.14 12.82
C GLU A 130 1.02 11.00 11.85
N LEU A 131 2.04 10.54 11.13
CA LEU A 131 1.93 9.29 10.38
C LEU A 131 1.85 8.11 11.35
N MET A 132 0.96 7.17 11.09
CA MET A 132 0.76 5.99 11.91
C MET A 132 1.63 4.82 11.44
N GLY A 133 1.97 3.93 12.38
CA GLY A 133 2.69 2.70 12.10
C GLY A 133 3.99 2.94 11.34
N ASP A 134 4.15 2.20 10.24
CA ASP A 134 5.31 2.26 9.35
C ASP A 134 5.03 3.07 8.07
N SER A 135 3.94 3.86 8.05
CA SER A 135 3.50 4.61 6.85
C SER A 135 4.61 5.45 6.23
N GLY A 136 5.37 6.18 7.05
CA GLY A 136 6.49 6.99 6.56
C GLY A 136 7.57 6.14 5.87
N ALA A 137 7.91 4.99 6.45
CA ALA A 137 8.93 4.10 5.89
C ALA A 137 8.45 3.37 4.62
N VAL A 138 7.19 2.97 4.56
CA VAL A 138 6.58 2.36 3.36
C VAL A 138 6.51 3.36 2.21
N LEU A 139 6.06 4.58 2.46
CA LEU A 139 6.01 5.62 1.43
C LEU A 139 7.41 6.04 0.96
N ALA A 140 8.39 6.06 1.87
CA ALA A 140 9.80 6.26 1.54
C ALA A 140 10.35 5.17 0.64
N GLU A 141 10.01 3.91 0.92
CA GLU A 141 10.38 2.76 0.11
C GLU A 141 9.78 2.88 -1.29
N LEU A 142 8.47 3.11 -1.40
CA LEU A 142 7.77 3.30 -2.68
C LEU A 142 8.33 4.44 -3.52
N ALA A 143 8.74 5.54 -2.87
CA ALA A 143 9.24 6.72 -3.57
C ALA A 143 10.72 6.63 -3.97
N GLY A 144 11.51 5.75 -3.33
CA GLY A 144 12.97 5.79 -3.40
C GLY A 144 13.65 4.49 -3.83
N ASP A 145 13.04 3.32 -3.62
CA ASP A 145 13.63 2.04 -4.02
C ASP A 145 13.31 1.76 -5.51
N PRO A 146 14.33 1.61 -6.38
CA PRO A 146 14.14 1.41 -7.82
C PRO A 146 13.25 0.23 -8.20
N LYS A 147 13.07 -0.77 -7.32
CA LYS A 147 12.19 -1.90 -7.61
C LYS A 147 10.71 -1.48 -7.77
N TRP A 148 10.33 -0.31 -7.25
CA TRP A 148 8.98 0.26 -7.35
C TRP A 148 8.83 1.24 -8.52
N ALA A 149 9.81 1.34 -9.42
CA ALA A 149 9.78 2.32 -10.52
C ALA A 149 8.54 2.20 -11.44
N ASP A 150 7.98 0.98 -11.56
CA ASP A 150 6.80 0.68 -12.37
C ASP A 150 5.51 0.57 -11.52
N THR A 151 5.55 1.00 -10.25
CA THR A 151 4.41 0.95 -9.33
C THR A 151 3.87 2.35 -9.07
N GLU A 152 2.58 2.55 -9.38
CA GLU A 152 1.87 3.79 -9.10
C GLU A 152 1.34 3.82 -7.65
N VAL A 153 1.34 5.00 -7.03
CA VAL A 153 0.76 5.21 -5.69
C VAL A 153 -0.57 5.94 -5.82
N ALA A 154 -1.59 5.45 -5.12
CA ALA A 154 -2.91 6.08 -5.09
C ALA A 154 -3.40 6.35 -3.66
N TYR A 155 -4.04 7.49 -3.46
CA TYR A 155 -4.82 7.78 -2.24
C TYR A 155 -6.30 7.65 -2.53
N VAL A 156 -7.00 6.90 -1.69
CA VAL A 156 -8.41 6.54 -1.86
C VAL A 156 -9.13 6.82 -0.55
N SER A 157 -9.80 7.95 -0.39
CA SER A 157 -10.38 8.37 0.89
C SER A 157 -11.82 8.83 0.74
N ARG A 158 -12.64 8.45 1.73
CA ARG A 158 -14.06 8.82 1.85
C ARG A 158 -14.30 10.06 2.71
N THR A 159 -13.24 10.77 3.08
CA THR A 159 -13.32 11.91 4.00
C THR A 159 -14.29 12.99 3.48
N GLU A 160 -15.02 13.61 4.40
CA GLU A 160 -15.88 14.77 4.12
C GLU A 160 -15.08 16.08 4.05
N TYR A 161 -13.77 16.02 4.31
CA TYR A 161 -12.87 17.18 4.36
C TYR A 161 -11.73 17.09 3.32
N PRO A 162 -12.03 16.94 2.01
CA PRO A 162 -10.99 16.91 0.98
C PRO A 162 -10.14 18.19 0.96
N GLU A 163 -10.72 19.33 1.32
CA GLU A 163 -10.05 20.62 1.48
C GLU A 163 -9.03 20.65 2.62
N TRP A 164 -9.05 19.66 3.52
CA TRP A 164 -8.03 19.46 4.55
C TRP A 164 -7.07 18.32 4.20
N ALA A 165 -7.59 17.19 3.73
CA ALA A 165 -6.76 16.03 3.39
C ALA A 165 -5.72 16.35 2.31
N VAL A 166 -6.09 17.06 1.25
CA VAL A 166 -5.17 17.40 0.14
C VAL A 166 -4.05 18.35 0.60
N PRO A 167 -4.31 19.46 1.30
CA PRO A 167 -3.23 20.27 1.89
C PRO A 167 -2.37 19.51 2.92
N CYS A 168 -2.95 18.57 3.68
CA CYS A 168 -2.20 17.74 4.61
C CYS A 168 -1.18 16.85 3.88
N LEU A 169 -1.60 16.19 2.79
CA LEU A 169 -0.71 15.39 1.91
C LEU A 169 0.44 16.21 1.33
N LYS A 170 0.21 17.47 0.97
CA LYS A 170 1.25 18.39 0.47
C LYS A 170 2.23 18.81 1.55
N THR A 171 1.84 18.69 2.81
CA THR A 171 2.62 19.16 3.96
C THR A 171 3.52 18.05 4.52
N PHE A 172 3.07 16.80 4.52
CA PHE A 172 3.91 15.66 4.87
C PHE A 172 4.99 15.42 3.81
N LEU A 173 6.25 15.27 4.27
CA LEU A 173 7.37 14.92 3.40
C LEU A 173 7.71 13.45 3.55
N VAL A 174 7.98 12.82 2.42
CA VAL A 174 8.53 11.48 2.29
C VAL A 174 10.05 11.62 2.28
N ALA A 175 10.67 11.28 3.41
CA ALA A 175 12.13 11.22 3.48
C ALA A 175 12.60 9.95 2.76
N PRO A 176 13.70 9.97 1.99
CA PRO A 176 14.29 8.73 1.51
C PRO A 176 14.65 7.83 2.70
N ALA A 177 14.45 6.52 2.56
CA ALA A 177 14.90 5.55 3.54
C ALA A 177 16.38 5.81 3.84
N GLU A 178 16.77 5.90 5.12
CA GLU A 178 18.11 6.31 5.54
C GLU A 178 19.20 5.36 5.00
N GLY A 179 19.65 5.61 3.77
CA GLY A 179 20.96 5.23 3.31
C GLY A 179 21.94 6.24 3.88
N LYS A 180 22.82 5.80 4.79
CA LYS A 180 23.94 6.58 5.33
C LYS A 180 24.57 7.43 4.22
N SER A 181 24.26 8.72 4.21
CA SER A 181 24.86 9.66 3.27
C SER A 181 26.32 9.85 3.65
N LYS A 182 27.23 9.11 3.02
CA LYS A 182 28.61 9.59 2.86
C LYS A 182 28.51 10.79 1.93
N GLY A 183 28.81 11.97 2.47
CA GLY A 183 28.76 13.20 1.72
C GLY A 183 29.74 13.17 0.56
N ASP A 184 29.23 13.37 -0.64
CA ASP A 184 30.02 13.83 -1.77
C ASP A 184 29.41 15.13 -2.28
N SER A 185 30.02 16.22 -1.83
CA SER A 185 29.79 17.56 -2.35
C SER A 185 30.50 17.70 -3.69
N ARG A 186 29.79 17.45 -4.80
CA ARG A 186 30.14 18.04 -6.10
C ARG A 186 28.89 18.57 -6.79
N GLY A 187 28.92 19.89 -7.01
CA GLY A 187 27.79 20.67 -7.47
C GLY A 187 27.42 20.47 -8.94
N GLY A 188 26.16 20.81 -9.22
CA GLY A 188 25.63 20.96 -10.57
C GLY A 188 24.11 20.80 -10.60
N GLY A 189 23.37 21.92 -10.62
CA GLY A 189 22.00 21.98 -11.12
C GLY A 189 20.86 21.66 -10.13
N GLY A 190 20.41 22.67 -9.39
CA GLY A 190 19.00 22.88 -9.01
C GLY A 190 18.12 21.68 -8.65
N SER A 191 18.48 20.88 -7.64
CA SER A 191 17.52 19.98 -6.97
C SER A 191 17.16 20.60 -5.62
N ARG A 192 15.90 21.03 -5.47
CA ARG A 192 15.38 21.59 -4.21
C ARG A 192 15.64 20.58 -3.11
N SER A 193 16.44 20.94 -2.10
CA SER A 193 16.77 20.09 -0.94
C SER A 193 15.57 19.85 0.01
N GLY A 194 14.35 19.87 -0.50
CA GLY A 194 13.13 19.50 0.22
C GLY A 194 12.68 18.14 -0.29
N GLY A 195 12.49 17.17 0.60
CA GLY A 195 11.93 15.86 0.25
C GLY A 195 10.61 16.00 -0.53
N ARG A 196 10.27 14.98 -1.33
CA ARG A 196 8.98 14.93 -2.03
C ARG A 196 7.85 14.89 -1.02
N SER A 197 6.74 15.60 -1.26
CA SER A 197 5.57 15.45 -0.40
C SER A 197 4.85 14.12 -0.64
N MET A 198 3.99 13.69 0.27
CA MET A 198 3.09 12.56 0.03
C MET A 198 2.25 12.80 -1.23
N TYR A 199 1.79 14.04 -1.44
CA TYR A 199 1.11 14.44 -2.66
C TYR A 199 1.94 14.19 -3.92
N ASP A 200 3.24 14.58 -3.93
CA ASP A 200 4.12 14.49 -5.10
C ASP A 200 4.55 13.06 -5.46
N ILE A 201 4.40 12.09 -4.55
CA ILE A 201 4.70 10.68 -4.85
C ILE A 201 3.49 9.92 -5.40
N SER A 202 2.28 10.47 -5.26
CA SER A 202 1.06 9.84 -5.74
C SER A 202 0.78 10.14 -7.21
N SER A 203 0.33 9.13 -7.94
CA SER A 203 -0.16 9.23 -9.31
C SER A 203 -1.66 9.51 -9.36
N HIS A 204 -2.42 9.06 -8.34
CA HIS A 204 -3.88 9.22 -8.28
C HIS A 204 -4.35 9.65 -6.88
N GLN A 205 -5.34 10.54 -6.83
CA GLN A 205 -5.97 11.02 -5.60
C GLN A 205 -7.49 11.02 -5.78
N GLU A 206 -8.15 9.97 -5.32
CA GLU A 206 -9.61 9.94 -5.21
C GLU A 206 -9.95 10.22 -3.74
N ILE A 207 -10.23 11.49 -3.41
CA ILE A 207 -10.46 11.95 -2.04
C ILE A 207 -11.77 12.74 -2.04
N TYR A 208 -12.87 12.05 -1.74
CA TYR A 208 -14.21 12.64 -1.65
C TYR A 208 -15.20 11.66 -1.00
N PRO A 209 -16.34 12.12 -0.45
CA PRO A 209 -17.37 11.23 0.08
C PRO A 209 -17.93 10.28 -0.99
N GLY A 210 -18.10 9.00 -0.65
CA GLY A 210 -18.72 8.03 -1.54
C GLY A 210 -18.27 6.60 -1.28
N SER A 211 -18.60 5.68 -2.19
CA SER A 211 -18.12 4.29 -2.11
C SER A 211 -16.70 4.17 -2.69
N LYS A 212 -15.81 3.43 -2.02
CA LYS A 212 -14.47 3.10 -2.54
C LYS A 212 -14.54 2.38 -3.90
N LEU A 213 -15.65 1.71 -4.23
CA LEU A 213 -15.86 1.13 -5.56
C LEU A 213 -15.87 2.20 -6.66
N THR A 214 -16.50 3.35 -6.41
CA THR A 214 -16.50 4.48 -7.37
C THR A 214 -15.10 5.03 -7.56
N HIS A 215 -14.33 5.12 -6.47
CA HIS A 215 -12.97 5.61 -6.50
C HIS A 215 -12.06 4.68 -7.31
N PHE A 216 -12.12 3.37 -7.03
CA PHE A 216 -11.33 2.38 -7.78
C PHE A 216 -11.73 2.30 -9.26
N ARG A 217 -13.00 2.50 -9.61
CA ARG A 217 -13.42 2.62 -11.03
C ARG A 217 -12.77 3.82 -11.72
N ALA A 218 -12.72 4.98 -11.05
CA ALA A 218 -12.06 6.16 -11.59
C ALA A 218 -10.54 5.94 -11.76
N ILE A 219 -9.89 5.32 -10.77
CA ILE A 219 -8.47 4.97 -10.84
C ILE A 219 -8.22 3.99 -11.99
N HIS A 220 -8.97 2.89 -12.06
CA HIS A 220 -8.85 1.90 -13.13
C HIS A 220 -9.05 2.51 -14.52
N GLN A 221 -10.03 3.41 -14.69
CA GLN A 221 -10.25 4.11 -15.95
C GLN A 221 -9.09 5.03 -16.34
N ARG A 222 -8.46 5.70 -15.37
CA ARG A 222 -7.36 6.66 -15.64
C ARG A 222 -6.01 5.97 -15.82
N SER A 223 -5.71 4.95 -15.02
CA SER A 223 -4.43 4.24 -15.05
C SER A 223 -4.39 3.12 -16.10
N GLY A 224 -5.54 2.52 -16.42
CA GLY A 224 -5.61 1.31 -17.23
C GLY A 224 -5.01 0.07 -16.56
N ILE A 225 -4.70 0.14 -15.26
CA ILE A 225 -4.13 -0.99 -14.50
C ILE A 225 -5.27 -1.95 -14.12
N PRO A 226 -5.18 -3.25 -14.43
CA PRO A 226 -6.18 -4.24 -14.00
C PRO A 226 -6.33 -4.30 -12.48
N TYR A 227 -7.51 -4.60 -11.97
CA TYR A 227 -7.75 -4.67 -10.52
C TYR A 227 -6.88 -5.72 -9.83
N GLU A 228 -6.63 -6.85 -10.48
CA GLU A 228 -5.77 -7.93 -10.01
C GLU A 228 -4.28 -7.56 -9.93
N ASP A 229 -3.87 -6.44 -10.52
CA ASP A 229 -2.53 -5.87 -10.43
C ASP A 229 -2.44 -4.75 -9.36
N MET A 230 -3.51 -4.56 -8.57
CA MET A 230 -3.59 -3.58 -7.49
C MET A 230 -3.55 -4.22 -6.10
N ILE A 231 -2.96 -3.50 -5.15
CA ILE A 231 -3.09 -3.76 -3.71
C ILE A 231 -3.72 -2.55 -3.02
N PHE A 232 -4.54 -2.78 -1.99
CA PHE A 232 -5.23 -1.74 -1.24
C PHE A 232 -5.13 -1.96 0.28
N PHE A 233 -4.75 -0.91 1.01
CA PHE A 233 -4.68 -0.90 2.47
C PHE A 233 -5.72 0.05 3.06
N ASP A 234 -6.55 -0.44 3.98
CA ASP A 234 -7.64 0.32 4.61
C ASP A 234 -7.96 -0.24 6.00
N ASN A 235 -8.20 0.66 6.96
CA ASN A 235 -8.54 0.32 8.34
C ASN A 235 -10.03 -0.05 8.54
N GLU A 236 -10.89 0.14 7.54
CA GLU A 236 -12.32 -0.18 7.58
C GLU A 236 -12.64 -1.50 6.85
N ARG A 237 -13.14 -2.48 7.60
CA ARG A 237 -13.38 -3.86 7.11
C ARG A 237 -14.40 -3.91 5.98
N TRP A 238 -15.39 -3.01 6.01
CA TRP A 238 -16.38 -2.93 4.95
C TRP A 238 -15.74 -2.51 3.62
N ASN A 239 -14.86 -1.50 3.62
CA ASN A 239 -14.15 -1.06 2.42
C ASN A 239 -13.31 -2.22 1.81
N ILE A 240 -12.61 -2.97 2.67
CA ILE A 240 -11.83 -4.15 2.26
C ILE A 240 -12.70 -5.21 1.59
N THR A 241 -13.84 -5.53 2.19
CA THR A 241 -14.75 -6.58 1.70
C THR A 241 -15.40 -6.19 0.37
N GLU A 242 -15.77 -4.93 0.21
CA GLU A 242 -16.35 -4.42 -1.05
C GLU A 242 -15.30 -4.37 -2.16
N CYS A 243 -14.12 -3.80 -1.91
CA CYS A 243 -13.09 -3.63 -2.94
C CYS A 243 -12.49 -4.96 -3.39
N ALA A 244 -12.40 -5.96 -2.50
CA ALA A 244 -11.94 -7.30 -2.87
C ALA A 244 -12.80 -7.96 -3.96
N LYS A 245 -14.09 -7.60 -4.06
CA LYS A 245 -15.00 -8.11 -5.11
C LYS A 245 -14.60 -7.63 -6.51
N LEU A 246 -13.78 -6.58 -6.63
CA LEU A 246 -13.23 -6.12 -7.91
C LEU A 246 -12.02 -6.95 -8.37
N GLY A 247 -11.47 -7.82 -7.50
CA GLY A 247 -10.23 -8.55 -7.76
C GLY A 247 -8.98 -7.91 -7.15
N ILE A 248 -9.14 -6.81 -6.42
CA ILE A 248 -8.03 -6.11 -5.74
C ILE A 248 -7.55 -6.93 -4.54
N THR A 249 -6.23 -7.04 -4.36
CA THR A 249 -5.67 -7.59 -3.12
C THR A 249 -5.87 -6.57 -2.00
N CYS A 250 -6.82 -6.82 -1.08
CA CYS A 250 -7.18 -5.88 -0.02
C CYS A 250 -6.63 -6.33 1.35
N VAL A 251 -6.04 -5.40 2.09
CA VAL A 251 -5.36 -5.62 3.36
C VAL A 251 -5.97 -4.75 4.45
N TYR A 252 -6.53 -5.39 5.47
CA TYR A 252 -7.14 -4.71 6.61
C TYR A 252 -6.09 -4.22 7.61
N THR A 253 -6.07 -2.91 7.88
CA THR A 253 -5.06 -2.23 8.73
C THR A 253 -5.68 -1.55 9.96
N PRO A 254 -6.22 -2.30 10.95
CA PRO A 254 -7.00 -1.74 12.06
C PRO A 254 -6.20 -0.85 13.03
N ARG A 255 -4.86 -0.83 12.90
CA ARG A 255 -3.95 -0.09 13.79
C ARG A 255 -3.04 0.83 12.97
N GLY A 256 -3.51 1.29 11.82
CA GLY A 256 -2.69 1.93 10.79
C GLY A 256 -1.86 0.93 10.00
N LEU A 257 -1.16 1.44 8.99
CA LEU A 257 -0.27 0.66 8.13
C LEU A 257 1.01 0.30 8.88
N THR A 258 1.14 -0.93 9.38
CA THR A 258 2.40 -1.42 9.95
C THR A 258 3.17 -2.26 8.94
N ARG A 259 4.46 -2.49 9.22
CA ARG A 259 5.31 -3.36 8.40
C ARG A 259 4.74 -4.77 8.28
N GLN A 260 4.06 -5.27 9.31
CA GLN A 260 3.43 -6.58 9.27
C GLN A 260 2.31 -6.64 8.22
N GLU A 261 1.39 -5.67 8.21
CA GLU A 261 0.33 -5.65 7.20
C GLU A 261 0.89 -5.38 5.81
N TRP A 262 1.91 -4.52 5.68
CA TRP A 262 2.62 -4.29 4.43
C TRP A 262 3.19 -5.57 3.82
N GLU A 263 4.04 -6.28 4.57
CA GLU A 263 4.69 -7.51 4.11
C GLU A 263 3.68 -8.63 3.84
N LYS A 264 2.67 -8.77 4.71
CA LYS A 264 1.57 -9.70 4.49
C LYS A 264 0.85 -9.38 3.18
N GLY A 265 0.56 -8.10 2.93
CA GLY A 265 -0.10 -7.65 1.72
C GLY A 265 0.66 -8.01 0.45
N LEU A 266 1.97 -7.76 0.42
CA LEU A 266 2.82 -8.13 -0.71
C LEU A 266 2.89 -9.65 -0.90
N ALA A 267 2.96 -10.42 0.18
CA ALA A 267 2.95 -11.87 0.11
C ALA A 267 1.59 -12.41 -0.40
N ASP A 268 0.47 -11.82 0.01
CA ASP A 268 -0.87 -12.18 -0.43
C ASP A 268 -1.05 -11.88 -1.93
N PHE A 269 -0.58 -10.70 -2.38
CA PHE A 269 -0.58 -10.31 -3.78
C PHE A 269 0.22 -11.31 -4.64
N ALA A 270 1.46 -11.62 -4.24
CA ALA A 270 2.30 -12.57 -4.96
C ALA A 270 1.65 -13.95 -5.08
N ARG A 271 0.98 -14.43 -4.02
CA ARG A 271 0.25 -15.71 -4.05
C ARG A 271 -0.95 -15.66 -5.00
N ALA A 272 -1.72 -14.58 -5.00
CA ALA A 272 -2.85 -14.39 -5.93
C ALA A 272 -2.38 -14.38 -7.40
N ARG A 273 -1.24 -13.74 -7.69
CA ARG A 273 -0.65 -13.74 -9.04
C ARG A 273 -0.10 -15.10 -9.47
N SER A 274 0.47 -15.87 -8.54
CA SER A 274 0.98 -17.22 -8.83
C SER A 274 -0.11 -18.28 -9.06
N SER A 275 -1.34 -18.02 -8.59
CA SER A 275 -2.48 -18.94 -8.68
C SER A 275 -3.46 -18.59 -9.80
N SER A 276 -3.21 -17.49 -10.52
CA SER A 276 -3.98 -17.11 -11.70
C SER A 276 -3.48 -17.94 -12.91
N PRO A 277 -4.34 -18.76 -13.54
CA PRO A 277 -3.96 -19.65 -14.65
C PRO A 277 -3.58 -18.92 -15.94
#